data_AF-A0A7C1VHL7-F1
#
_entry.id   AF-A0A7C1VHL7-F1
#
_cell.length_a   1.000
_cell.length_b   1.000
_cell.length_c   1.000
_cell.angle_alpha   90.00
_cell.angle_beta   90.00
_cell.angle_gamma   90.00
#
_symmetry.space_group_name_H-M   'P 1'
#
loop_
_entity.id
_entity.type
_entity.pdbx_description
1 polymer ?
#
loop_
_entity_poly.entity_id
_entity_poly.type
_entity_poly.pdbx_seq_one_letter_code
_entity_poly.pdbx_strand_id
1 'polypeptide(L)'
;MITNLVFFAFITGFLSGAVIIAAIFWAKDMGLQMNWWKWLLSAIWYFMLLLLLFAAFTFIGEGEPAAGWRTVGISLFVMLVLGTGLYKLLQKDSGGTGH
;
A
#
# COMPACT_ATOMS: atom_id res chain seq x y z
N MET A 1 11.44 -0.69 28.79
CA MET A 1 10.17 -0.64 28.02
C MET A 1 10.15 0.50 27.00
N ILE A 2 10.56 1.74 27.35
CA ILE A 2 10.62 2.89 26.41
C ILE A 2 11.61 2.68 25.24
N THR A 3 12.79 2.11 25.47
CA THR A 3 13.84 1.97 24.44
C THR A 3 13.42 1.10 23.26
N ASN A 4 12.67 0.02 23.50
CA ASN A 4 12.16 -0.86 22.45
C ASN A 4 11.13 -0.15 21.57
N LEU A 5 10.29 0.70 22.18
CA LEU A 5 9.26 1.46 21.47
C LEU A 5 9.88 2.55 20.58
N VAL A 6 10.92 3.23 21.08
CA VAL A 6 11.70 4.21 20.29
C VAL A 6 12.39 3.54 19.11
N PHE A 7 13.02 2.38 19.32
CA PHE A 7 13.69 1.64 18.25
C PHE A 7 12.70 1.18 17.16
N PHE A 8 11.54 0.67 17.57
CA PHE A 8 10.48 0.26 16.64
C PHE A 8 9.92 1.44 15.83
N ALA A 9 9.69 2.58 16.49
CA ALA A 9 9.24 3.80 15.82
C ALA A 9 10.28 4.30 14.80
N PHE A 10 11.56 4.25 15.13
CA PHE A 10 12.65 4.65 14.24
C PHE A 10 12.70 3.77 12.98
N ILE A 11 12.66 2.44 13.14
CA ILE A 11 12.64 1.50 12.00
C ILE A 11 11.39 1.74 11.16
N THR A 12 10.22 1.85 11.79
CA THR A 12 8.96 2.06 11.07
C THR A 12 8.98 3.37 10.27
N GLY A 13 9.49 4.46 10.87
CA GLY A 13 9.65 5.74 10.19
C GLY A 13 10.62 5.66 9.02
N PHE A 14 11.78 5.01 9.21
CA PHE A 14 12.77 4.82 8.16
C PHE A 14 12.22 4.01 6.97
N LEU A 15 11.55 2.89 7.24
CA LEU A 15 10.92 2.06 6.21
C LEU A 15 9.80 2.81 5.49
N SER A 16 8.98 3.57 6.22
CA SER A 16 7.90 4.37 5.62
C SER A 16 8.46 5.44 4.68
N GLY A 17 9.55 6.11 5.08
CA GLY A 17 10.25 7.08 4.23
C GLY A 17 10.81 6.43 2.95
N ALA A 18 11.43 5.26 3.08
CA ALA A 18 11.94 4.51 1.93
C ALA A 18 10.83 4.13 0.95
N VAL A 19 9.65 3.72 1.44
CA VAL A 19 8.48 3.40 0.59
C VAL A 19 8.01 4.63 -0.19
N ILE A 20 7.94 5.80 0.43
CA ILE A 20 7.54 7.04 -0.26
C ILE A 20 8.53 7.38 -1.38
N ILE A 21 9.82 7.30 -1.08
CA ILE A 21 10.88 7.57 -2.07
C ILE A 21 10.78 6.57 -3.24
N ALA A 22 10.64 5.27 -2.93
CA ALA A 22 10.48 4.23 -3.94
C ALA A 22 9.23 4.45 -4.80
N ALA A 23 8.11 4.87 -4.21
CA ALA A 23 6.89 5.18 -4.94
C ALA A 23 7.07 6.35 -5.92
N ILE A 24 7.82 7.39 -5.52
CA ILE A 24 8.14 8.53 -6.39
C ILE A 24 9.01 8.10 -7.58
N PHE A 25 10.06 7.32 -7.32
CA PHE A 25 10.93 6.80 -8.39
C PHE A 25 10.15 5.89 -9.34
N TRP A 26 9.39 4.95 -8.80
CA TRP A 26 8.54 4.05 -9.59
C TRP A 26 7.54 4.81 -10.47
N ALA A 27 6.90 5.86 -9.94
CA ALA A 27 5.97 6.67 -10.72
C ALA A 27 6.67 7.41 -11.87
N LYS A 28 7.89 7.93 -11.63
CA LYS A 28 8.70 8.58 -12.67
C LYS A 28 9.16 7.60 -13.73
N ASP A 29 9.65 6.43 -13.33
CA ASP A 29 10.14 5.38 -14.24
C ASP A 29 9.01 4.86 -15.14
N MET A 30 7.77 4.84 -14.63
CA MET A 30 6.58 4.49 -15.42
C MET A 30 5.99 5.67 -16.22
N GLY A 31 6.60 6.85 -16.17
CA GLY A 31 6.09 8.04 -16.85
C GLY A 31 4.71 8.51 -16.35
N LEU A 32 4.34 8.17 -15.11
CA LEU A 32 3.02 8.46 -14.57
C LEU A 32 2.86 9.95 -14.24
N GLN A 33 1.84 10.59 -14.80
CA GLN A 33 1.47 11.95 -14.42
C GLN A 33 0.66 11.93 -13.10
N MET A 34 1.39 12.01 -11.99
CA MET A 34 0.82 11.99 -10.64
C MET A 34 0.44 13.40 -10.17
N ASN A 35 -0.87 13.66 -10.07
CA ASN A 35 -1.39 14.85 -9.39
C ASN A 35 -1.63 14.56 -7.89
N TRP A 36 -1.97 15.60 -7.12
CA TRP A 36 -2.22 15.46 -5.68
C TRP A 36 -3.31 14.42 -5.35
N TRP A 37 -4.42 14.39 -6.10
CA TRP A 37 -5.51 13.43 -5.86
C TRP A 37 -5.10 11.97 -6.16
N LYS A 38 -4.28 11.74 -7.19
CA LYS A 38 -3.71 10.42 -7.51
C LYS A 38 -2.74 9.95 -6.43
N TRP A 39 -1.94 10.87 -5.89
CA TRP A 39 -1.10 10.59 -4.72
C TRP A 39 -1.94 10.22 -3.51
N LEU A 40 -3.01 10.97 -3.25
CA LEU A 40 -3.93 10.67 -2.15
C LEU A 40 -4.59 9.29 -2.31
N LEU A 41 -5.10 8.97 -3.50
CA LEU A 41 -5.68 7.65 -3.79
C LEU A 41 -4.67 6.51 -3.60
N SER A 42 -3.43 6.71 -4.05
CA SER A 42 -2.35 5.73 -3.87
C SER A 42 -1.98 5.56 -2.39
N ALA A 43 -1.94 6.65 -1.62
CA ALA A 43 -1.70 6.61 -0.19
C ALA A 43 -2.84 5.91 0.57
N ILE A 44 -4.11 6.16 0.21
CA ILE A 44 -5.27 5.47 0.79
C ILE A 44 -5.20 3.98 0.48
N TRP A 45 -4.92 3.61 -0.77
CA TRP A 45 -4.78 2.20 -1.15
C TRP A 45 -3.64 1.51 -0.38
N TYR A 46 -2.49 2.17 -0.26
CA TYR A 46 -1.36 1.65 0.52
C TYR A 46 -1.70 1.53 2.02
N PHE A 47 -2.41 2.49 2.58
CA PHE A 47 -2.85 2.42 3.98
C PHE A 47 -3.81 1.25 4.23
N MET A 48 -4.75 1.01 3.31
CA MET A 48 -5.62 -0.17 3.38
C MET A 48 -4.82 -1.48 3.31
N LEU A 49 -3.76 -1.52 2.49
CA LEU A 49 -2.86 -2.68 2.43
C LEU A 49 -2.15 -2.92 3.77
N LEU A 50 -1.70 -1.86 4.44
CA LEU A 50 -1.09 -1.96 5.77
C LEU A 50 -2.09 -2.44 6.83
N LEU A 51 -3.34 -1.98 6.79
CA LEU A 51 -4.39 -2.48 7.68
C LEU A 51 -4.69 -3.95 7.45
N LEU A 52 -4.69 -4.40 6.19
CA LEU A 52 -4.85 -5.81 5.85
C LEU A 52 -3.67 -6.64 6.39
N LEU A 53 -2.45 -6.14 6.25
CA LEU A 53 -1.26 -6.80 6.80
C LEU A 53 -1.31 -6.88 8.32
N PHE A 54 -1.75 -5.80 8.98
CA PHE A 54 -1.99 -5.78 10.42
C PHE A 54 -3.01 -6.83 10.84
N ALA A 55 -4.17 -6.88 10.18
CA ALA A 55 -5.21 -7.89 10.45
C ALA A 55 -4.70 -9.32 10.23
N ALA A 56 -3.88 -9.56 9.20
CA ALA A 56 -3.27 -10.87 8.96
C ALA A 56 -2.37 -11.30 10.14
N PHE A 57 -1.53 -10.40 10.65
CA PHE A 57 -0.71 -10.67 11.82
C PHE A 57 -1.54 -10.88 13.10
N THR A 58 -2.66 -10.16 13.26
CA THR A 58 -3.60 -10.38 14.37
C THR A 58 -4.15 -11.81 14.34
N PHE A 59 -4.69 -12.28 13.22
CA PHE A 59 -5.23 -13.64 13.12
C PHE A 59 -4.16 -14.73 13.30
N ILE A 60 -2.93 -14.49 12.81
CA ILE A 60 -1.80 -15.39 13.05
C ILE A 60 -1.48 -15.47 14.55
N GLY A 61 -1.52 -14.34 15.25
CA GLY A 61 -1.26 -14.27 16.70
C GLY A 61 -2.36 -14.90 17.55
N GLU A 62 -3.62 -14.81 17.13
CA GLU A 62 -4.78 -15.37 17.84
C GLU A 62 -4.96 -16.88 17.62
N GLY A 63 -4.19 -17.50 16.70
CA GLY A 63 -4.26 -18.94 16.46
C GLY A 63 -5.55 -19.38 15.74
N GLU A 64 -6.22 -18.47 15.04
CA GLU A 64 -7.45 -18.73 14.27
C GLU A 64 -7.20 -18.67 12.74
N PRO A 65 -6.38 -19.58 12.16
CA PRO A 65 -5.97 -19.49 10.76
C PRO A 65 -7.13 -19.68 9.78
N ALA A 66 -8.19 -20.40 10.18
CA ALA A 66 -9.34 -20.66 9.33
C ALA A 66 -10.21 -19.40 9.09
N ALA A 67 -10.40 -18.57 10.12
CA ALA A 67 -11.08 -17.29 10.00
C ALA A 67 -10.17 -16.26 9.31
N GLY A 68 -8.88 -16.27 9.66
CA GLY A 68 -7.86 -15.42 9.04
C GLY A 68 -7.78 -15.59 7.53
N TRP A 69 -7.68 -16.82 7.01
CA TRP A 69 -7.54 -17.04 5.55
C TRP A 69 -8.77 -16.57 4.76
N ARG A 70 -9.98 -16.73 5.31
CA ARG A 70 -11.21 -16.27 4.64
C ARG A 70 -11.26 -14.74 4.58
N THR A 71 -11.07 -14.08 5.71
CA THR A 71 -11.16 -12.61 5.79
C THR A 71 -10.00 -11.94 5.06
N VAL A 72 -8.77 -12.36 5.33
CA VAL A 72 -7.56 -11.81 4.70
C VAL A 72 -7.53 -12.15 3.22
N GLY A 73 -7.88 -13.38 2.83
CA GLY A 73 -7.89 -13.81 1.43
C GLY A 73 -8.88 -13.04 0.57
N ILE A 74 -10.13 -12.89 1.03
CA ILE A 74 -11.13 -12.08 0.32
C ILE A 74 -10.70 -10.61 0.25
N SER A 75 -10.22 -10.06 1.35
CA SER A 75 -9.77 -8.67 1.41
C SER A 75 -8.56 -8.44 0.50
N LEU A 76 -7.62 -9.39 0.43
CA LEU A 76 -6.48 -9.34 -0.48
C LEU A 76 -6.93 -9.34 -1.94
N PHE A 77 -7.92 -10.16 -2.29
CA PHE A 77 -8.49 -10.14 -3.63
C PHE A 77 -9.09 -8.77 -3.98
N VAL A 78 -9.87 -8.18 -3.07
CA VAL A 78 -10.40 -6.82 -3.24
C VAL A 78 -9.26 -5.81 -3.40
N MET A 79 -8.20 -5.91 -2.60
CA MET A 79 -7.03 -5.02 -2.69
C MET A 79 -6.32 -5.13 -4.04
N LEU A 80 -6.21 -6.32 -4.63
CA LEU A 80 -5.66 -6.53 -5.96
C LEU A 80 -6.55 -5.90 -7.05
N VAL A 81 -7.86 -6.06 -6.96
CA VAL A 81 -8.80 -5.42 -7.88
C VAL A 81 -8.72 -3.90 -7.79
N LEU A 82 -8.70 -3.34 -6.58
CA LEU A 82 -8.54 -1.90 -6.37
C LEU A 82 -7.17 -1.41 -6.86
N GLY A 83 -6.10 -2.17 -6.64
CA GLY A 83 -4.74 -1.81 -7.05
C GLY A 83 -4.58 -1.81 -8.56
N THR A 84 -5.12 -2.81 -9.24
CA THR A 84 -5.14 -2.86 -10.72
C THR A 84 -6.03 -1.77 -11.32
N GLY A 85 -7.19 -1.49 -10.71
CA GLY A 85 -8.06 -0.37 -11.11
C GLY A 85 -7.38 0.98 -10.95
N LEU A 86 -6.71 1.20 -9.80
CA LEU A 86 -5.92 2.39 -9.54
C LEU A 86 -4.80 2.52 -10.57
N TYR A 87 -4.03 1.46 -10.83
CA TYR A 87 -2.95 1.48 -11.81
C TYR A 87 -3.42 1.94 -13.20
N LYS A 88 -4.55 1.39 -13.68
CA LYS A 88 -5.17 1.81 -14.94
C LYS A 88 -5.60 3.29 -14.91
N LEU A 89 -6.14 3.76 -13.79
CA LEU A 89 -6.50 5.17 -13.60
C LEU A 89 -5.26 6.08 -13.66
N LEU A 90 -4.15 5.66 -13.06
CA LEU A 90 -2.90 6.43 -13.09
C LEU A 90 -2.34 6.53 -14.52
N GLN A 91 -2.38 5.43 -15.28
CA GLN A 91 -1.93 5.39 -16.67
C GLN A 91 -2.78 6.24 -17.63
N LYS A 92 -4.10 6.34 -17.40
CA LYS A 92 -5.04 7.00 -18.31
C LYS A 92 -4.62 8.42 -18.69
N ASP A 93 -4.15 9.21 -17.72
CA ASP A 93 -3.73 10.59 -18.00
C ASP A 93 -2.26 10.69 -18.44
N SER A 94 -1.53 9.58 -18.40
CA SER A 94 -0.13 9.50 -18.82
C SER A 94 0.00 9.27 -20.34
N GLY A 95 -1.07 8.85 -21.02
CA GLY A 95 -1.15 8.63 -22.47
C GLY A 95 -1.58 9.83 -23.32
N GLY A 96 -1.58 11.05 -22.78
CA GLY A 96 -2.13 12.26 -23.40
C GLY A 96 -1.22 13.06 -24.35
N THR A 97 -0.10 12.50 -24.82
CA THR A 97 0.72 13.11 -25.89
C THR A 97 1.14 12.05 -26.89
N GLY A 98 0.26 11.74 -27.85
CA GLY A 98 0.55 10.75 -28.88
C GLY A 98 -0.62 10.44 -29.80
N HIS A 99 -1.30 11.46 -30.31
CA HIS A 99 -1.85 11.64 -31.67
C HIS A 99 -2.96 12.70 -31.67
#